data_AF-A0A948E119-F1
#
_entry.id   AF-A0A948E119-F1
#
_cell.length_a   1.000
_cell.length_b   1.000
_cell.length_c   1.000
_cell.angle_alpha   90.00
_cell.angle_beta   90.00
_cell.angle_gamma   90.00
#
_symmetry.space_group_name_H-M   'P 1'
#
loop_
_entity.id
_entity.type
_entity.pdbx_description
1 polymer ?
#
loop_
_entity_poly.entity_id
_entity_poly.type
_entity_poly.pdbx_seq_one_letter_code
_entity_poly.pdbx_strand_id
1 'polypeptide(L)' 'MILSIENKEDITKITFSAPREKIAFYRFILESYDNLGIQTTEAGSNIITWSVPDSQLEDARQLLVNI' A
#
# COMPACT_ATOMS: atom_id res chain seq x y z
N MET A 1 -1.71 6.06 7.98
CA MET A 1 -0.85 7.26 7.79
C MET A 1 0.30 6.90 6.86
N ILE A 2 0.51 7.65 5.77
CA ILE A 2 1.63 7.42 4.85
C ILE A 2 2.94 7.81 5.54
N LEU A 3 3.94 6.93 5.45
CA LEU A 3 5.27 7.09 6.05
C LEU A 3 6.31 7.48 4.99
N SER A 4 6.30 6.83 3.83
CA SER A 4 7.19 7.17 2.71
C SER A 4 6.56 6.81 1.37
N ILE A 5 7.04 7.49 0.33
CA ILE A 5 6.73 7.19 -1.07
C ILE A 5 8.04 7.20 -1.83
N GLU A 6 8.35 6.09 -2.48
CA GLU A 6 9.59 5.88 -3.24
C GLU A 6 9.24 5.52 -4.68
N ASN A 7 9.72 6.31 -5.63
CA ASN A 7 9.49 6.07 -7.04
C ASN A 7 10.73 5.37 -7.60
N LYS A 8 10.54 4.20 -8.21
CA LYS A 8 11.60 3.46 -8.88
C LYS A 8 11.11 3.03 -10.26
N GLU A 9 11.62 3.70 -11.28
CA GLU A 9 11.23 3.46 -12.68
C GLU A 9 9.71 3.63 -12.83
N ASP A 10 9.00 2.60 -13.30
CA ASP A 10 7.55 2.61 -13.53
C ASP A 10 6.72 2.18 -12.32
N ILE A 11 7.36 1.96 -11.16
CA ILE A 11 6.71 1.49 -9.93
C ILE A 11 6.91 2.50 -8.80
N THR A 12 5.82 2.92 -8.19
CA THR A 12 5.83 3.63 -6.91
C THR A 12 5.61 2.65 -5.75
N LYS A 13 6.46 2.74 -4.72
CA LYS A 13 6.26 2.08 -3.43
C LYS A 13 5.70 3.06 -2.43
N ILE A 14 4.57 2.73 -1.83
CA ILE A 14 3.90 3.50 -0.80
C ILE A 14 4.00 2.72 0.51
N THR A 15 4.72 3.28 1.48
CA THR A 15 4.83 2.70 2.83
C THR A 15 3.91 3.46 3.75
N PHE A 16 3.04 2.76 4.47
CA PHE A 16 2.10 3.38 5.39
C PHE A 16 1.84 2.50 6.62
N SER A 17 1.40 3.12 7.70
CA SER A 17 0.94 2.43 8.91
C SER A 17 -0.58 2.27 8.91
N ALA A 18 -1.05 1.07 9.26
CA ALA A 18 -2.45 0.72 9.45
C ALA A 18 -2.69 0.21 10.88
N PRO A 19 -3.89 0.39 11.46
CA PRO A 19 -4.26 -0.23 12.73
C PRO A 19 -4.14 -1.76 12.66
N ARG A 20 -3.64 -2.39 13.73
CA ARG A 20 -3.30 -3.82 13.73
C ARG A 20 -4.50 -4.71 13.41
N GLU A 21 -5.65 -4.33 13.96
CA GLU A 21 -6.95 -4.97 13.76
C GLU A 21 -7.48 -4.86 12.33
N LYS A 22 -6.98 -3.89 11.54
CA LYS A 22 -7.36 -3.68 10.14
C LYS A 22 -6.35 -4.20 9.14
N ILE A 23 -5.18 -4.71 9.54
CA ILE A 23 -4.13 -5.14 8.60
C ILE A 23 -4.70 -6.09 7.54
N ALA A 24 -5.44 -7.12 7.94
CA ALA A 24 -6.04 -8.08 7.00
C ALA A 24 -7.00 -7.43 6.00
N PHE A 25 -7.76 -6.42 6.43
CA PHE A 25 -8.65 -5.65 5.57
C PHE A 25 -7.86 -4.83 4.53
N TYR A 26 -6.82 -4.10 4.96
CA TYR A 26 -5.93 -3.39 4.03
C TYR A 26 -5.30 -4.36 3.03
N ARG A 27 -4.84 -5.53 3.47
CA ARG A 27 -4.23 -6.51 2.56
C ARG A 27 -5.17 -6.94 1.45
N PHE A 28 -6.39 -7.30 1.83
CA PHE A 28 -7.43 -7.78 0.92
C PHE A 28 -7.82 -6.75 -0.14
N ILE A 29 -8.06 -5.50 0.27
CA ILE A 29 -8.42 -4.42 -0.65
C ILE A 29 -7.29 -4.11 -1.63
N LEU A 30 -6.05 -4.02 -1.14
CA LEU A 30 -4.90 -3.64 -1.96
C LEU A 30 -4.44 -4.72 -2.93
N GLU A 31 -4.58 -6.00 -2.57
CA GLU A 31 -4.34 -7.12 -3.51
C GLU A 31 -5.33 -7.09 -4.69
N SER A 32 -6.57 -6.66 -4.43
CA SER A 32 -7.63 -6.60 -5.44
C SER A 32 -7.52 -5.39 -6.39
N TYR A 33 -6.73 -4.38 -6.04
CA TYR A 33 -6.74 -3.09 -6.71
C TYR A 33 -6.02 -3.08 -8.07
N ASP A 34 -4.98 -3.90 -8.28
CA ASP A 34 -4.24 -3.88 -9.56
C ASP A 34 -3.50 -5.19 -9.91
N ASN A 35 -3.81 -6.32 -9.27
CA ASN A 35 -3.08 -7.61 -9.40
C ASN A 35 -1.56 -7.55 -9.08
N LEU A 36 -0.99 -6.38 -8.81
CA LEU A 36 0.40 -6.12 -8.41
C LEU A 36 0.51 -6.03 -6.88
N GLY A 37 -0.03 -7.01 -6.18
CA GLY A 37 -0.04 -7.04 -4.71
C GLY A 37 1.22 -7.65 -4.10
N ILE A 38 2.41 -7.05 -4.25
CA ILE A 38 3.55 -7.45 -3.40
C ILE A 38 3.51 -6.60 -2.13
N GLN A 39 3.00 -7.19 -1.06
CA GLN A 39 3.00 -6.64 0.28
C GLN A 39 4.09 -7.31 1.11
N THR A 40 5.11 -6.55 1.51
CA THR A 40 6.01 -6.98 2.58
C THR A 40 5.61 -6.28 3.86
N THR A 41 5.10 -7.04 4.81
CA THR A 41 5.07 -6.63 6.22
C THR A 41 6.04 -7.52 6.96
N GLU A 42 6.94 -6.95 7.75
CA GLU A 42 7.64 -7.76 8.75
C GLU A 42 6.62 -8.38 9.72
N ALA A 43 6.89 -9.59 10.20
CA ALA A 43 5.99 -10.28 11.11
C ALA A 43 5.75 -9.44 12.38
N GLY A 44 4.48 -9.20 12.73
CA GLY A 44 4.11 -8.40 13.89
C GLY A 44 4.15 -6.87 13.68
N SER A 45 4.53 -6.41 12.49
CA SER A 45 4.51 -4.98 12.14
C SER A 45 3.12 -4.51 11.71
N ASN A 46 2.82 -3.25 12.02
CA ASN A 46 1.64 -2.52 11.54
C ASN A 46 1.96 -1.64 10.31
N ILE A 47 3.11 -1.87 9.68
CA ILE A 47 3.58 -1.19 8.48
C ILE A 47 3.29 -2.06 7.27
N ILE A 48 2.73 -1.44 6.23
CA ILE A 48 2.42 -2.05 4.94
C ILE A 48 3.18 -1.28 3.87
N THR A 49 3.92 -2.02 3.04
CA THR A 49 4.52 -1.50 1.81
C THR A 49 3.69 -2.01 0.64
N TRP A 50 3.18 -1.08 -0.17
CA TRP A 50 2.37 -1.37 -1.34
C TRP A 50 3.05 -0.84 -2.60
N SER A 51 3.16 -1.67 -3.63
CA SER A 51 3.76 -1.30 -4.92
C SER A 51 2.67 -1.12 -5.96
N VAL A 52 2.67 0.01 -6.65
CA VAL A 52 1.70 0.34 -7.71
C VAL A 52 2.44 0.90 -8.93
N PRO A 53 1.88 0.80 -10.14
CA PRO A 53 2.37 1.56 -11.28
C PRO A 53 2.40 3.06 -10.97
N ASP A 54 3.46 3.76 -11.41
CA ASP A 54 3.60 5.21 -11.15
C ASP A 54 2.44 6.03 -11.75
N SER A 55 1.89 5.56 -12.87
CA SER A 55 0.69 6.14 -13.50
C SER A 55 -0.59 6.07 -12.65
N GLN A 56 -0.64 5.19 -11.64
CA GLN A 56 -1.78 5.03 -10.73
C GLN A 56 -1.55 5.68 -9.36
N LEU A 57 -0.45 6.42 -9.15
CA LEU A 57 -0.09 6.96 -7.84
C LEU A 57 -1.20 7.84 -7.23
N GLU A 58 -1.84 8.69 -8.02
CA GLU A 58 -2.89 9.58 -7.50
C GLU A 58 -4.13 8.78 -7.08
N ASP A 59 -4.57 7.82 -7.89
CA ASP A 59 -5.70 6.96 -7.55
C ASP A 59 -5.39 6.10 -6.30
N ALA A 60 -4.15 5.60 -6.19
CA ALA A 60 -3.67 4.87 -5.02
C ALA A 60 -3.70 5.73 -3.74
N ARG A 61 -3.33 7.02 -3.84
CA ARG A 61 -3.45 7.96 -2.70
C ARG A 61 -4.89 8.16 -2.30
N GLN A 62 -5.80 8.34 -3.26
CA GLN A 62 -7.23 8.50 -2.99
C GLN A 62 -7.81 7.26 -2.31
N LEU A 63 -7.44 6.05 -2.76
CA LEU A 63 -7.86 4.81 -2.11
C LEU A 63 -7.43 4.77 -0.65
N LEU A 64 -6.15 5.06 -0.34
CA LEU A 64 -5.61 5.01 1.02
C LEU A 64 -6.26 6.01 1.98
N VAL A 65 -6.80 7.12 1.46
CA VAL A 65 -7.57 8.10 2.28
C VAL A 65 -8.97 7.58 2.60
N ASN A 66 -9.53 6.74 1.73
CA ASN A 66 -10.92 6.27 1.83
C ASN A 66 -11.11 4.94 2.57
N ILE A 67 -10.02 4.30 3.03
CA ILE A 67 -10.04 2.99 3.73
C ILE A 67 -9.51 3.07 5.17
#